data_AF-A0A016WGF2-F1
#
_entry.id   AF-A0A016WGF2-F1
#
_cell.length_a   1.000
_cell.length_b   1.000
_cell.length_c   1.000
_cell.angle_alpha   90.00
_cell.angle_beta   90.00
_cell.angle_gamma   90.00
#
_symmetry.space_group_name_H-M   'P 1'
#
loop_
_entity.id
_entity.type
_entity.pdbx_description
1 polymer ?
#
loop_
_entity_poly.entity_id
_entity_poly.type
_entity_poly.pdbx_seq_one_letter_code
_entity_poly.pdbx_strand_id
1 'polypeptide(L)'
;MGKPDPVRPRVVEVLLPTRSHWRTALANAQLLKNAGFSNIFIRKSMSAEERRQDFELRQQVHERNNGKAAKEWVVYHGEMKHVSELPKRKQPGNQ
;
A
#
# COMPACT_ATOMS: atom_id res chain seq x y z
N MET A 1 -1.70 4.19 -21.70
CA MET A 1 -3.13 4.11 -21.30
C MET A 1 -3.84 3.21 -22.30
N GLY A 2 -4.58 2.19 -21.84
CA GLY A 2 -5.29 1.27 -22.75
C GLY A 2 -6.47 1.94 -23.46
N LYS A 3 -7.12 1.20 -24.38
CA LYS A 3 -8.36 1.66 -25.03
C LYS A 3 -9.44 1.94 -23.96
N PRO A 4 -10.20 3.03 -24.08
CA PRO A 4 -11.31 3.31 -23.17
C PRO A 4 -12.31 2.16 -23.14
N ASP A 5 -12.72 1.76 -21.94
CA ASP A 5 -13.78 0.79 -21.70
C ASP A 5 -14.92 1.50 -20.94
N PRO A 6 -16.15 1.57 -21.47
CA PRO A 6 -17.27 2.24 -20.80
C PRO A 6 -17.71 1.53 -19.51
N VAL A 7 -17.34 0.26 -19.32
CA VAL A 7 -17.70 -0.55 -18.13
C VAL A 7 -16.72 -0.32 -16.98
N ARG A 8 -15.49 0.11 -17.28
CA ARG A 8 -14.40 0.20 -16.29
C ARG A 8 -13.95 1.65 -16.08
N PRO A 9 -13.91 2.15 -14.83
CA PRO A 9 -13.34 3.46 -14.54
C PRO A 9 -11.90 3.57 -15.04
N ARG A 10 -11.55 4.73 -15.63
CA ARG A 10 -10.19 4.98 -16.11
C ARG A 10 -9.25 5.18 -14.93
N VAL A 11 -8.08 4.56 -15.02
CA VAL A 11 -6.96 4.83 -14.10
C VAL A 11 -6.37 6.18 -14.46
N VAL A 12 -6.24 7.07 -13.49
CA VAL A 12 -5.58 8.37 -13.64
C VAL A 12 -4.19 8.30 -13.03
N GLU A 13 -3.19 8.72 -13.79
CA GLU A 13 -1.84 8.91 -13.27
C GLU A 13 -1.68 10.36 -12.80
N VAL A 14 -1.24 10.53 -11.56
CA VAL A 14 -1.07 11.84 -10.93
C VAL A 14 0.39 12.03 -10.58
N LEU A 15 1.00 13.07 -11.15
CA LEU A 15 2.33 13.53 -10.77
C LEU A 15 2.19 14.51 -9.62
N LEU A 16 2.90 14.25 -8.52
CA LEU A 16 2.88 15.11 -7.33
C LEU A 16 4.14 15.98 -7.28
N PRO A 17 4.05 17.22 -6.76
CA PRO A 17 5.16 18.17 -6.83
C PRO A 17 6.44 17.69 -6.14
N THR A 18 6.32 16.88 -5.09
CA THR A 18 7.47 16.37 -4.33
C THR A 18 7.23 14.95 -3.82
N ARG A 19 8.33 14.30 -3.42
CA ARG A 19 8.29 12.98 -2.76
C ARG A 19 7.53 13.00 -1.43
N SER A 20 7.51 14.12 -0.70
CA SER A 20 6.75 14.24 0.55
C SER A 20 5.25 14.18 0.29
N HIS A 21 4.75 14.94 -0.69
CA HIS A 21 3.35 14.87 -1.12
C HIS A 21 2.97 13.45 -1.53
N TRP A 22 3.85 12.77 -2.27
CA TRP A 22 3.65 11.37 -2.65
C TRP A 22 3.54 10.42 -1.45
N ARG A 23 4.44 10.55 -0.46
CA ARG A 23 4.37 9.74 0.77
C ARG A 23 3.08 10.01 1.54
N THR A 24 2.72 11.28 1.70
CA THR A 24 1.50 11.69 2.41
C THR A 24 0.24 11.17 1.74
N ALA A 25 0.14 11.29 0.41
CA ALA A 25 -1.01 10.79 -0.34
C ALA A 25 -1.19 9.27 -0.18
N LEU A 26 -0.10 8.50 -0.21
CA LEU A 26 -0.16 7.05 0.01
C LEU A 26 -0.50 6.68 1.46
N ALA A 27 0.07 7.38 2.44
CA ALA A 27 -0.21 7.13 3.86
C ALA A 27 -1.69 7.40 4.21
N ASN A 28 -2.26 8.45 3.63
CA ASN A 28 -3.64 8.85 3.87
C ASN A 28 -4.65 8.12 2.96
N ALA A 29 -4.20 7.30 2.00
CA ALA A 29 -5.08 6.60 1.06
C ALA A 29 -6.15 5.76 1.76
N GLN A 30 -5.85 5.19 2.92
CA GLN A 30 -6.81 4.41 3.70
C GLN A 30 -7.97 5.26 4.25
N LEU A 31 -7.73 6.56 4.52
CA LEU A 31 -8.75 7.47 5.07
C LEU A 31 -9.90 7.70 4.09
N LEU A 32 -9.66 7.57 2.78
CA LEU A 32 -10.69 7.71 1.74
C LEU A 32 -11.85 6.73 1.94
N LYS A 33 -11.57 5.54 2.45
CA LYS A 33 -12.61 4.53 2.72
C LYS A 33 -13.64 5.01 3.74
N ASN A 34 -13.17 5.73 4.76
CA ASN A 34 -14.03 6.22 5.84
C ASN A 34 -14.67 7.58 5.50
N ALA A 35 -14.12 8.29 4.52
CA ALA A 35 -14.60 9.60 4.08
C ALA A 35 -15.68 9.54 2.98
N GLY A 36 -16.28 8.36 2.73
CA GLY A 36 -17.31 8.16 1.70
C GLY A 36 -16.76 7.88 0.29
N PHE A 37 -15.45 7.74 0.12
CA PHE A 37 -14.77 7.44 -1.15
C PHE A 37 -14.25 6.00 -1.19
N SER A 38 -15.07 5.03 -0.75
CA SER A 38 -14.67 3.62 -0.59
C SER A 38 -14.30 2.92 -1.89
N ASN A 39 -14.77 3.43 -3.02
CA ASN A 39 -14.46 2.95 -4.37
C ASN A 39 -13.19 3.58 -4.98
N ILE A 40 -12.57 4.57 -4.31
CA ILE A 40 -11.34 5.21 -4.77
C ILE A 40 -10.14 4.56 -4.12
N PHE A 41 -9.18 4.13 -4.95
CA PHE A 41 -7.95 3.50 -4.50
C PHE A 41 -6.74 4.25 -5.04
N ILE A 42 -5.86 4.68 -4.13
CA ILE A 42 -4.58 5.28 -4.49
C ILE A 42 -3.50 4.20 -4.34
N ARG A 43 -2.67 4.05 -5.37
CA ARG A 43 -1.52 3.14 -5.38
C ARG A 43 -0.30 3.80 -6.00
N LYS A 44 0.86 3.20 -5.78
CA LYS A 44 2.11 3.59 -6.45
C LYS A 44 1.97 3.34 -7.96
N SER A 45 2.48 4.25 -8.77
CA SER A 45 2.74 3.94 -10.18
C SER A 45 3.90 2.94 -10.22
N MET A 46 3.64 1.76 -10.75
CA MET A 46 4.55 0.62 -10.79
C MET A 46 4.46 -0.02 -12.17
N SER A 47 5.58 -0.55 -12.66
CA SER A 47 5.63 -1.38 -13.86
C SER A 47 4.79 -2.65 -13.70
N ALA A 48 4.56 -3.37 -14.79
CA ALA A 48 3.83 -4.64 -14.73
C ALA A 48 4.60 -5.69 -13.92
N GLU A 49 5.92 -5.72 -14.05
CA GLU A 49 6.81 -6.64 -13.34
C GLU A 49 6.86 -6.32 -11.84
N GLU A 50 7.02 -5.03 -11.48
CA GLU A 50 6.99 -4.58 -10.08
C GLU A 50 5.65 -4.93 -9.41
N ARG A 51 4.54 -4.78 -10.14
CA ARG A 51 3.21 -5.18 -9.66
C ARG A 51 3.11 -6.68 -9.41
N ARG A 52 3.67 -7.49 -10.29
CA ARG A 52 3.67 -8.95 -10.14
C ARG A 52 4.48 -9.36 -8.91
N GLN A 53 5.67 -8.80 -8.73
CA GLN A 53 6.51 -9.07 -7.57
C GLN A 53 5.84 -8.62 -6.24
N ASP A 54 5.26 -7.41 -6.20
CA ASP A 54 4.51 -6.93 -5.02
C ASP A 54 3.31 -7.83 -4.71
N PHE A 55 2.61 -8.33 -5.74
CA PHE A 55 1.51 -9.27 -5.57
C PHE A 55 1.99 -10.60 -4.98
N GLU A 56 3.04 -11.20 -5.53
CA GLU A 56 3.62 -12.46 -5.06
C GLU A 56 4.08 -12.34 -3.59
N LEU A 57 4.75 -11.24 -3.22
CA LEU A 57 5.15 -10.97 -1.83
C LEU A 57 3.96 -10.86 -0.88
N ARG A 58 2.91 -10.14 -1.29
CA ARG A 58 1.68 -10.01 -0.48
C ARG A 58 0.95 -11.34 -0.32
N GLN A 59 0.96 -12.18 -1.34
CA GLN A 59 0.36 -13.50 -1.29
C GLN A 59 1.09 -14.39 -0.27
N GLN A 60 2.42 -14.44 -0.32
CA GLN A 60 3.22 -15.18 0.66
C GLN A 60 3.02 -14.64 2.09
N VAL A 61 2.93 -13.31 2.26
CA VAL A 61 2.62 -12.69 3.55
C VAL A 61 1.24 -13.09 4.05
N HIS A 62 0.25 -13.15 3.16
CA HIS A 62 -1.10 -13.58 3.51
C HIS A 62 -1.12 -15.03 3.98
N GLU A 63 -0.44 -15.92 3.25
CA GLU A 63 -0.30 -17.34 3.60
C GLU A 63 0.39 -17.52 4.96
N ARG A 64 1.49 -16.80 5.24
CA ARG A 64 2.20 -16.90 6.53
C ARG A 64 1.39 -16.34 7.71
N ASN A 65 0.45 -15.45 7.45
CA ASN A 65 -0.45 -14.93 8.47
C ASN A 65 -1.75 -15.73 8.57
N ASN A 66 -1.99 -16.69 7.67
CA ASN A 66 -3.20 -17.49 7.69
C ASN A 66 -3.25 -18.34 8.97
N GLY A 67 -4.39 -18.36 9.64
CA GLY A 67 -4.56 -19.06 10.92
C GLY A 67 -3.91 -18.39 12.14
N LYS A 68 -3.26 -17.23 11.99
CA LYS A 68 -2.70 -16.47 13.13
C LYS A 68 -3.71 -15.47 13.68
N ALA A 69 -3.71 -15.30 15.00
CA ALA A 69 -4.58 -14.33 15.68
C ALA A 69 -4.25 -12.88 15.33
N ALA A 70 -2.99 -12.60 14.96
CA ALA A 70 -2.52 -11.29 14.56
C ALA A 70 -1.60 -11.38 13.33
N LYS A 71 -1.44 -10.25 12.62
CA LYS A 71 -0.51 -10.14 11.48
C LYS A 71 0.92 -10.03 12.00
N GLU A 72 1.71 -11.06 11.76
CA GLU A 72 3.12 -11.16 12.15
C GLU A 72 4.08 -10.87 10.99
N TRP A 73 3.64 -11.15 9.77
CA TRP A 73 4.43 -10.94 8.55
C TRP A 73 3.85 -9.77 7.76
N VAL A 74 4.71 -8.90 7.24
CA VAL A 74 4.31 -7.75 6.45
C VAL A 74 5.30 -7.49 5.31
N VAL A 75 4.84 -6.81 4.26
CA VAL A 75 5.72 -6.28 3.22
C VAL A 75 6.25 -4.92 3.68
N TYR A 76 7.56 -4.79 3.85
CA TYR A 76 8.25 -3.57 4.25
C TYR A 76 9.41 -3.28 3.30
N HIS A 77 9.39 -2.10 2.65
CA HIS A 77 10.39 -1.70 1.64
C HIS A 77 10.66 -2.71 0.51
N GLY A 78 9.64 -3.48 0.10
CA GLY A 78 9.78 -4.47 -0.98
C GLY A 78 10.27 -5.84 -0.50
N GLU A 79 10.40 -6.02 0.82
CA GLU A 79 10.81 -7.29 1.42
C GLU A 79 9.71 -7.79 2.36
N MET A 80 9.62 -9.11 2.52
CA MET A 80 8.83 -9.69 3.58
C MET A 80 9.62 -9.62 4.89
N LYS A 81 9.04 -9.00 5.92
CA LYS A 81 9.65 -8.91 7.26
C LYS A 81 8.69 -9.36 8.33
N HIS A 82 9.26 -9.89 9.42
CA HIS A 82 8.51 -10.09 10.64
C HIS A 82 8.33 -8.75 11.37
N VAL A 83 7.17 -8.53 12.00
CA VAL A 83 6.85 -7.26 12.66
C VAL A 83 7.88 -6.90 13.75
N SER A 84 8.52 -7.89 14.38
CA SER A 84 9.57 -7.65 15.38
C SER A 84 10.85 -7.02 14.83
N GLU A 85 11.11 -7.15 13.53
CA GLU A 85 12.29 -6.59 12.85
C GLU A 85 12.08 -5.13 12.44
N LEU A 86 10.85 -4.65 12.50
CA LEU A 86 10.53 -3.30 12.09
C LEU A 86 11.05 -2.27 13.11
N PRO A 87 11.46 -1.07 12.64
CA PRO A 87 11.82 0.01 13.53
C PRO A 87 10.66 0.31 14.47
N LYS A 88 10.86 0.12 15.78
CA LYS A 88 9.85 0.45 16.78
C LYS A 88 9.60 1.97 16.73
N ARG A 89 8.34 2.36 16.60
CA ARG A 89 7.95 3.77 16.72
C ARG A 89 8.37 4.23 18.11
N LYS A 90 9.36 5.13 18.20
CA LYS A 90 9.65 5.83 19.46
C LYS A 90 8.35 6.52 19.87
N GLN A 91 7.82 6.16 21.04
CA GLN A 91 6.73 6.95 21.61
C GLN A 91 7.23 8.39 21.70
N PRO A 92 6.44 9.40 21.27
CA PRO A 92 6.76 10.77 21.65
C PRO A 92 6.75 10.79 23.18
N GLY A 93 7.92 10.94 23.79
CA GLY A 93 8.01 11.14 25.22
C GLY A 93 7.29 12.44 25.54
N ASN A 94 6.21 12.36 26.31
CA ASN A 94 5.73 13.52 27.04
C ASN A 94 6.85 13.90 28.02
N GLN A 95 7.48 15.05 27.78
CA GLN A 95 8.14 15.84 28.82
C GLN A 95 7.14 16.90 29.28
#